data_AF-A0A2Z3RUW8-F1
#
_entry.id   AF-A0A2Z3RUW8-F1
#
_cell.length_a   1.000
_cell.length_b   1.000
_cell.length_c   1.000
_cell.angle_alpha   90.00
_cell.angle_beta   90.00
_cell.angle_gamma   90.00
#
_symmetry.space_group_name_H-M   'P 1'
#
loop_
_entity.id
_entity.type
_entity.pdbx_description
1 polymer ?
#
loop_
_entity_poly.entity_id
_entity_poly.type
_entity_poly.pdbx_seq_one_letter_code
_entity_poly.pdbx_strand_id
1 'polypeptide(L)' 'MIEPQLISGSLPARHGQWLALADALDAAVVTLHTAVPDQLWFGPARRAFDHNVELVMAELRQARWSVLSAESGLS' A
#
# COMPACT_ATOMS: atom_id res chain seq x y z
N MET A 1 -31.88 -5.89 33.48
CA MET A 1 -31.35 -7.07 32.75
C MET A 1 -31.04 -6.57 31.36
N ILE A 2 -29.78 -6.24 31.09
CA ILE A 2 -29.37 -5.57 29.84
C ILE A 2 -29.06 -6.67 28.83
N GLU A 3 -29.84 -6.74 27.76
CA GLU A 3 -29.52 -7.56 26.58
C GLU A 3 -28.16 -7.11 26.02
N PRO A 4 -27.18 -8.01 25.87
CA PRO A 4 -25.98 -7.68 25.11
C PRO A 4 -26.40 -7.61 23.64
N GLN A 5 -26.65 -6.39 23.18
CA GLN A 5 -26.74 -6.02 21.78
C GLN A 5 -25.56 -6.65 21.02
N LEU A 6 -25.88 -7.66 20.21
CA LEU A 6 -25.24 -8.04 18.95
C LEU A 6 -23.91 -7.29 18.66
N ILE A 7 -22.82 -7.74 19.29
CA ILE A 7 -21.48 -7.53 18.75
C ILE A 7 -21.29 -8.58 17.64
N SER A 8 -22.07 -8.44 16.57
CA SER A 8 -22.00 -9.32 15.39
C SER A 8 -22.17 -8.49 14.13
N GLY A 9 -21.38 -7.41 14.04
CA GLY A 9 -21.39 -6.54 12.87
C GLY A 9 -20.08 -5.76 12.72
N SER A 10 -18.98 -6.42 12.32
CA SER A 10 -17.87 -5.72 11.64
C SER A 10 -16.83 -6.60 10.93
N LEU A 11 -17.11 -7.88 10.61
CA LEU A 11 -16.10 -8.75 9.99
C LEU A 11 -16.00 -8.70 8.45
N PRO A 12 -17.04 -8.39 7.64
CA PRO A 12 -16.88 -8.30 6.18
C PRO A 12 -16.46 -6.91 5.67
N ALA A 13 -16.83 -5.83 6.37
CA ALA A 13 -16.53 -4.47 5.94
C ALA A 13 -15.02 -4.13 6.01
N ARG A 14 -14.28 -4.77 6.93
CA ARG A 14 -12.82 -4.60 7.07
C ARG A 14 -12.03 -5.39 6.03
N HIS A 15 -12.47 -6.60 5.66
CA HIS A 15 -11.77 -7.44 4.68
C HIS A 15 -11.65 -6.74 3.32
N GLY A 16 -12.76 -6.18 2.80
CA GLY A 16 -12.73 -5.41 1.55
C GLY A 16 -11.86 -4.15 1.62
N GLN A 17 -11.74 -3.53 2.79
CA GLN A 17 -10.89 -2.35 3.00
C GLN A 17 -9.40 -2.69 2.98
N TRP A 18 -8.99 -3.83 3.53
CA TRP A 18 -7.60 -4.26 3.49
C TRP A 18 -7.15 -4.64 2.08
N LEU A 19 -7.99 -5.34 1.33
CA LEU A 19 -7.71 -5.64 -0.08
C LEU A 19 -7.65 -4.36 -0.93
N ALA A 20 -8.60 -3.44 -0.76
CA ALA A 20 -8.56 -2.15 -1.44
C ALA A 20 -7.31 -1.32 -1.10
N LEU A 21 -6.82 -1.40 0.15
CA LEU A 21 -5.56 -0.77 0.55
C LEU A 21 -4.35 -1.44 -0.13
N ALA A 22 -4.33 -2.77 -0.23
CA ALA A 22 -3.27 -3.49 -0.93
C ALA A 22 -3.23 -3.12 -2.42
N ASP A 23 -4.39 -3.01 -3.07
CA ASP A 23 -4.50 -2.57 -4.47
C ASP A 23 -4.02 -1.12 -4.65
N ALA A 24 -4.37 -0.22 -3.72
CA ALA A 24 -3.91 1.16 -3.75
C ALA A 24 -2.39 1.28 -3.61
N LEU A 25 -1.77 0.43 -2.78
CA LEU A 25 -0.31 0.37 -2.62
C LEU A 25 0.38 -0.12 -3.90
N ASP A 26 -0.16 -1.13 -4.59
CA ASP A 26 0.35 -1.57 -5.89
C ASP A 26 0.20 -0.47 -6.96
N ALA A 27 -0.94 0.22 -6.99
CA ALA A 27 -1.15 1.33 -7.92
C ALA A 27 -0.14 2.48 -7.70
N ALA A 28 0.23 2.75 -6.43
CA ALA A 28 1.25 3.74 -6.11
C ALA A 28 2.64 3.33 -6.62
N VAL A 29 3.01 2.04 -6.50
CA VAL A 29 4.27 1.51 -7.07
C VAL A 29 4.29 1.67 -8.59
N VAL A 30 3.20 1.29 -9.27
CA VAL A 30 3.10 1.45 -10.73
C VAL A 30 3.21 2.92 -11.13
N THR A 31 2.56 3.82 -10.39
CA THR A 31 2.62 5.26 -10.65
C THR A 31 4.05 5.79 -10.50
N LEU A 32 4.76 5.43 -9.44
CA LEU A 32 6.16 5.83 -9.24
C LEU A 32 7.09 5.28 -10.33
N HIS A 33 6.88 4.02 -10.74
CA HIS A 33 7.69 3.40 -11.78
C HIS A 33 7.43 3.99 -13.18
N THR A 34 6.20 4.46 -13.43
CA THR A 34 5.79 5.02 -14.73
C THR A 34 5.90 6.55 -14.79
N ALA A 35 6.18 7.21 -13.67
CA ALA A 35 6.53 8.62 -13.62
C ALA A 35 7.86 8.82 -14.34
N VAL A 36 7.81 8.95 -15.67
CA VAL A 36 8.98 9.22 -16.52
C VAL A 36 9.54 10.57 -16.12
N PRO A 37 10.73 10.63 -15.49
CA PRO A 37 11.37 11.90 -15.24
C PRO A 37 11.81 12.46 -16.59
N ASP A 38 11.74 13.78 -16.76
CA ASP A 38 12.13 14.48 -18.00
C ASP A 38 13.39 13.83 -18.61
N GLN A 39 13.34 13.47 -19.90
CA GLN A 39 14.44 12.76 -20.57
C GLN A 39 15.74 13.59 -20.59
N LEU A 40 15.63 14.91 -20.41
CA LEU A 40 16.76 15.83 -20.31
C LEU A 40 17.21 16.05 -18.86
N TRP A 41 16.61 15.37 -17.88
CA TRP A 41 17.01 15.46 -16.49
C TRP A 41 18.06 14.41 -16.13
N PHE A 42 19.31 14.85 -16.09
CA PHE A 42 20.50 14.07 -15.77
C PHE A 42 21.31 14.69 -14.62
N GLY A 43 22.29 13.95 -14.12
CA GLY A 43 23.24 14.40 -13.10
C GLY A 43 22.98 13.84 -11.69
N PRO A 44 23.71 14.34 -10.67
CA PRO A 44 23.65 13.80 -9.31
C PRO A 44 22.24 13.85 -8.69
N ALA A 45 21.47 14.91 -8.95
CA ALA A 45 20.11 15.05 -8.47
C ALA A 45 19.18 13.96 -9.03
N ARG A 46 19.34 13.61 -10.32
CA ARG A 46 18.60 12.52 -10.95
C ARG A 46 18.90 11.17 -10.28
N ARG A 47 20.18 10.86 -10.04
CA ARG A 47 20.58 9.62 -9.35
C ARG A 47 20.04 9.54 -7.93
N ALA A 48 20.03 10.66 -7.20
CA ALA A 48 19.46 10.71 -5.85
C ALA A 48 17.93 10.50 -5.88
N PHE A 49 17.25 11.07 -6.88
CA PHE A 49 15.82 10.82 -7.09
C PHE A 49 15.54 9.36 -7.42
N ASP A 50 16.23 8.77 -8.40
CA ASP A 50 16.05 7.36 -8.76
C ASP A 50 16.28 6.44 -7.55
N HIS A 51 17.31 6.71 -6.74
CA HIS A 51 17.56 5.98 -5.50
C HIS A 51 16.40 6.12 -4.49
N ASN A 52 15.90 7.34 -4.28
CA ASN A 52 14.78 7.57 -3.36
C ASN A 52 13.48 6.92 -3.86
N VAL A 53 13.24 6.91 -5.17
CA VAL A 53 12.10 6.21 -5.78
C VAL A 53 12.17 4.71 -5.50
N GLU A 54 13.34 4.09 -5.66
CA GLU A 54 13.53 2.67 -5.32
C GLU A 54 13.27 2.39 -3.84
N LEU A 55 13.73 3.26 -2.93
CA LEU A 55 13.45 3.14 -1.50
C LEU A 55 11.95 3.21 -1.21
N VAL A 56 11.26 4.21 -1.77
CA VAL A 56 9.81 4.37 -1.58
C VAL A 56 9.04 3.17 -2.16
N MET A 57 9.43 2.67 -3.32
CA MET A 57 8.81 1.46 -3.90
C MET A 57 9.03 0.23 -3.03
N ALA A 58 10.20 0.07 -2.41
CA ALA A 58 10.45 -1.01 -1.48
C ALA A 58 9.55 -0.93 -0.24
N GLU A 59 9.42 0.26 0.36
CA GLU A 59 8.52 0.51 1.50
C GLU A 59 7.05 0.24 1.16
N LEU A 60 6.58 0.69 -0.02
CA LEU A 60 5.20 0.43 -0.46
C LEU A 60 4.92 -1.07 -0.64
N ARG A 61 5.87 -1.81 -1.23
CA ARG A 61 5.76 -3.28 -1.36
C ARG A 61 5.72 -3.93 0.02
N GLN A 62 6.59 -3.52 0.93
CA GLN A 62 6.60 -4.05 2.30
C GLN A 62 5.27 -3.75 3.03
N ALA A 63 4.76 -2.53 2.92
CA ALA A 63 3.47 -2.15 3.49
C ALA A 63 2.33 -3.04 2.94
N ARG A 64 2.35 -3.33 1.63
CA ARG A 64 1.39 -4.25 1.00
C ARG A 64 1.47 -5.65 1.59
N TRP A 65 2.68 -6.19 1.78
CA TRP A 65 2.87 -7.48 2.45
C TRP A 65 2.30 -7.48 3.88
N SER A 66 2.52 -6.42 4.65
CA SER A 66 1.95 -6.28 5.99
C SER A 66 0.41 -6.23 5.98
N VAL A 67 -0.18 -5.52 5.01
CA VAL A 67 -1.63 -5.45 4.83
C VAL A 67 -2.22 -6.81 4.51
N LEU A 68 -1.64 -7.56 3.56
CA LEU A 68 -2.11 -8.90 3.21
C LEU A 68 -1.93 -9.89 4.36
N SER A 69 -0.83 -9.78 5.12
CA SER A 69 -0.60 -10.61 6.29
C SER A 69 -1.64 -10.35 7.39
N ALA A 70 -2.01 -9.08 7.59
CA ALA A 70 -3.06 -8.69 8.53
C ALA A 70 -4.45 -9.17 8.08
N GLU A 71 -4.74 -9.10 6.78
CA GLU A 71 -5.97 -9.62 6.19
C GLU A 71 -6.11 -11.14 6.40
N SER A 72 -5.04 -11.89 6.11
CA SER A 72 -5.02 -13.36 6.26
C SER A 72 -5.12 -13.82 7.73
N GLY A 73 -4.63 -13.02 8.68
CA GLY A 73 -4.76 -13.29 10.12
C GLY A 73 -6.13 -12.93 10.72
N LEU A 74 -7.01 -12.27 9.95
CA LEU A 74 -8.38 -11.91 10.35
C LEU A 74 -9.44 -12.92 9.84
N SER A 75 -9.04 -13.86 8.99
CA SER A 75 -9.91 -14.91 8.40
C SER A 75 -9.98 -16.17 9.24
#